data_AF-A0AAN4ZGI4-F1
#
_entry.id   AF-A0AAN4ZGI4-F1
#
_cell.length_a   1.000
_cell.length_b   1.000
_cell.length_c   1.000
_cell.angle_alpha   90.00
_cell.angle_beta   90.00
_cell.angle_gamma   90.00
#
_symmetry.space_group_name_H-M   'P 1'
#
loop_
_entity.id
_entity.type
_entity.pdbx_description
1 polymer ?
#
loop_
_entity_poly.entity_id
_entity_poly.type
_entity_poly.pdbx_seq_one_letter_code
_entity_poly.pdbx_strand_id
1 'polypeptide(L)'
;MARIIFSIFIAFYMAEAVVDVGTSRIYDEFDFKGQSTVAINDICGDSCHIYASMTPDSKKLAVNLLFQLPKGFVSVAEIAAKVDPGTGQKLFLEVNNTASLSIINANVKEDAGPLVLYVVKNYGLYSGAEIYEADGFHRQISSFPASVTVLSARPFSLRQAPYPDRPLSESAQGAYATMSGYDATDKAVCPRLFYTVNSPFPGFNLEIDGPILTIIWDPEFQVAPGDLTATIGITNKRKLERSGWVGSPGNHGCYGKLPYRSSLYDVSSPFHAEVFNDTPESIHLEVLTNSDSNHAVVLQDVEFGGYYSISDTGDTPVPANFVSTKNLSINWTPDGTVNTHFLARWNSTAVFHV
;
A
#
# COMPACT_ATOMS: atom_id res chain seq x y z
N MET A 1 -23.52 55.35 4.40
CA MET A 1 -23.10 54.13 5.11
C MET A 1 -22.80 53.05 4.09
N ALA A 2 -21.53 52.81 3.77
CA ALA A 2 -21.12 51.78 2.81
C ALA A 2 -20.80 50.49 3.58
N ARG A 3 -21.53 49.41 3.32
CA ARG A 3 -21.22 48.07 3.82
C ARG A 3 -20.15 47.47 2.93
N ILE A 4 -18.91 47.42 3.42
CA ILE A 4 -17.83 46.66 2.80
C ILE A 4 -18.07 45.19 3.14
N ILE A 5 -18.55 44.41 2.17
CA ILE A 5 -18.62 42.95 2.26
C ILE A 5 -17.21 42.43 1.99
N PHE A 6 -16.52 42.03 3.04
CA PHE A 6 -15.23 41.36 2.96
C PHE A 6 -15.48 39.90 2.57
N SER A 7 -15.58 39.64 1.26
CA SER A 7 -15.57 38.27 0.74
C SER A 7 -14.17 37.69 0.94
N ILE A 8 -13.97 36.99 2.06
CA ILE A 8 -12.79 36.16 2.29
C ILE A 8 -12.86 35.02 1.26
N PHE A 9 -12.17 35.19 0.14
CA PHE A 9 -11.83 34.07 -0.74
C PHE A 9 -10.83 33.19 0.00
N ILE A 10 -11.35 32.22 0.75
CA ILE A 10 -10.57 31.07 1.19
C ILE A 10 -10.24 30.29 -0.08
N ALA A 11 -9.09 30.61 -0.68
CA ALA A 11 -8.47 29.73 -1.65
C ALA A 11 -8.08 28.47 -0.88
N PHE A 12 -9.00 27.49 -0.85
CA PHE A 12 -8.64 26.13 -0.49
C PHE A 12 -7.58 25.70 -1.51
N TYR A 13 -6.32 25.73 -1.08
CA TYR A 13 -5.27 24.98 -1.73
C TYR A 13 -5.73 23.52 -1.69
N MET A 14 -6.32 23.06 -2.78
CA MET A 14 -6.55 21.64 -3.04
C MET A 14 -5.16 21.02 -3.13
N ALA A 15 -4.64 20.55 -2.00
CA ALA A 15 -3.39 19.81 -1.97
C ALA A 15 -3.62 18.52 -2.75
N GLU A 16 -2.93 18.39 -3.87
CA GLU A 16 -2.90 17.20 -4.73
C GLU A 16 -2.66 15.96 -3.85
N ALA A 17 -3.57 14.97 -3.89
CA ALA A 17 -3.51 13.75 -3.08
C ALA A 17 -2.74 12.62 -3.78
N VAL A 18 -2.46 12.81 -5.07
CA VAL A 18 -1.68 11.91 -5.92
C VAL A 18 -0.38 11.46 -5.26
N VAL A 19 -0.16 10.15 -5.28
CA VAL A 19 1.09 9.53 -4.84
C VAL A 19 1.94 9.18 -6.06
N ASP A 20 3.02 9.95 -6.28
CA ASP A 20 4.03 9.68 -7.31
C ASP A 20 5.07 8.66 -6.81
N VAL A 21 5.16 7.51 -7.47
CA VAL A 21 6.18 6.49 -7.14
C VAL A 21 6.88 6.01 -8.41
N GLY A 22 8.15 6.40 -8.59
CA GLY A 22 8.94 5.96 -9.74
C GLY A 22 8.36 6.42 -11.08
N THR A 23 7.78 5.49 -11.85
CA THR A 23 7.18 5.72 -13.18
C THR A 23 5.67 5.51 -13.19
N SER A 24 5.07 5.53 -12.00
CA SER A 24 3.64 5.40 -11.78
C SER A 24 3.09 6.48 -10.85
N ARG A 25 1.78 6.66 -10.94
CA ARG A 25 0.96 7.50 -10.07
C ARG A 25 -0.21 6.71 -9.53
N ILE A 26 -0.52 6.94 -8.28
CA ILE A 26 -1.73 6.44 -7.64
C ILE A 26 -2.64 7.63 -7.36
N TYR A 27 -3.86 7.56 -7.86
CA TYR A 27 -4.92 8.52 -7.56
C TYR A 27 -5.97 7.89 -6.65
N ASP A 28 -6.59 8.73 -5.85
CA ASP A 28 -7.60 8.37 -4.87
C ASP A 28 -8.88 9.20 -5.02
N GLU A 29 -9.85 8.99 -4.13
CA GLU A 29 -11.14 9.68 -4.18
C GLU A 29 -11.02 11.21 -4.04
N PHE A 30 -10.02 11.71 -3.32
CA PHE A 30 -9.85 13.13 -3.07
C PHE A 30 -9.22 13.86 -4.24
N ASP A 31 -8.52 13.16 -5.14
CA ASP A 31 -8.07 13.73 -6.40
C ASP A 31 -9.25 14.09 -7.33
N PHE A 32 -10.39 13.41 -7.19
CA PHE A 32 -11.57 13.64 -8.03
C PHE A 32 -12.65 14.50 -7.35
N LYS A 33 -12.69 14.54 -6.00
CA LYS A 33 -13.72 15.29 -5.26
C LYS A 33 -13.63 16.79 -5.51
N GLY A 34 -14.75 17.39 -5.94
CA GLY A 34 -14.81 18.83 -6.22
C GLY A 34 -14.01 19.25 -7.47
N GLN A 35 -13.60 18.29 -8.29
CA GLN A 35 -12.84 18.51 -9.52
C GLN A 35 -13.64 17.99 -10.71
N SER A 36 -14.04 18.87 -11.63
CA SER A 36 -14.75 18.45 -12.85
C SER A 36 -13.86 17.65 -13.80
N THR A 37 -12.55 17.87 -13.74
CA THR A 37 -11.58 17.20 -14.62
C THR A 37 -10.24 17.05 -13.91
N VAL A 38 -9.68 15.84 -13.94
CA VAL A 38 -8.33 15.51 -13.50
C VAL A 38 -7.48 15.18 -14.72
N ALA A 39 -6.30 15.77 -14.84
CA ALA A 39 -5.39 15.53 -15.95
C ALA A 39 -4.22 14.65 -15.52
N ILE A 40 -4.00 13.54 -16.24
CA ILE A 40 -2.83 12.70 -16.12
C ILE A 40 -1.84 13.15 -17.20
N ASN A 41 -0.81 13.87 -16.78
CA ASN A 41 0.23 14.38 -17.67
C ASN A 41 1.45 13.44 -17.70
N ASP A 42 2.09 13.38 -18.87
CA ASP A 42 3.40 12.77 -19.17
C ASP A 42 3.49 11.24 -19.08
N ILE A 43 2.83 10.59 -18.13
CA ILE A 43 2.95 9.13 -17.92
C ILE A 43 2.47 8.32 -19.13
N CYS A 44 1.41 8.79 -19.80
CA CYS A 44 0.81 8.14 -20.96
C CYS A 44 1.29 8.72 -22.31
N GLY A 45 2.34 9.54 -22.29
CA GLY A 45 2.89 10.20 -23.49
C GLY A 45 3.32 9.22 -24.57
N ASP A 46 3.94 8.11 -24.18
CA ASP A 46 4.28 6.99 -25.08
C ASP A 46 3.22 5.90 -25.00
N SER A 47 3.17 5.22 -23.85
CA SER A 47 2.22 4.15 -23.52
C SER A 47 2.12 4.02 -21.99
N CYS A 48 0.93 3.81 -21.46
CA CYS A 48 0.70 3.51 -20.04
C CYS A 48 -0.39 2.43 -19.89
N HIS A 49 -0.32 1.71 -18.77
CA HIS A 49 -1.38 0.82 -18.30
C HIS A 49 -2.08 1.46 -17.10
N ILE A 50 -3.41 1.36 -17.10
CA ILE A 50 -4.25 1.91 -16.04
C ILE A 50 -5.05 0.77 -15.40
N TYR A 51 -4.84 0.58 -14.11
CA TYR A 51 -5.57 -0.38 -13.27
C TYR A 51 -6.44 0.37 -12.26
N ALA A 52 -7.56 -0.21 -11.87
CA ALA A 52 -8.46 0.40 -10.90
C ALA A 52 -8.95 -0.61 -9.85
N SER A 53 -9.01 -0.21 -8.59
CA SER A 53 -9.73 -0.90 -7.52
C SER A 53 -10.77 0.06 -6.94
N MET A 54 -11.92 -0.47 -6.52
CA MET A 54 -12.98 0.32 -5.88
C MET A 54 -13.78 -0.56 -4.94
N THR A 55 -14.45 0.05 -3.97
CA THR A 55 -15.43 -0.69 -3.17
C THR A 55 -16.73 -0.93 -3.94
N PRO A 56 -17.54 -1.94 -3.56
CA PRO A 56 -18.87 -2.14 -4.13
C PRO A 56 -19.76 -0.88 -4.04
N ASP A 57 -19.68 -0.14 -2.92
CA ASP A 57 -20.48 1.06 -2.70
C ASP A 57 -20.03 2.25 -3.56
N SER A 58 -18.73 2.36 -3.84
CA SER A 58 -18.15 3.39 -4.72
C SER A 58 -18.52 3.20 -6.18
N LYS A 59 -18.97 2.00 -6.59
CA LYS A 59 -19.27 1.70 -8.00
C LYS A 59 -20.22 2.72 -8.64
N LYS A 60 -21.25 3.16 -7.90
CA LYS A 60 -22.24 4.13 -8.38
C LYS A 60 -21.66 5.51 -8.71
N LEU A 61 -20.52 5.86 -8.10
CA LEU A 61 -19.79 7.10 -8.36
C LEU A 61 -18.72 6.87 -9.43
N ALA A 62 -18.02 5.75 -9.36
CA ALA A 62 -16.94 5.39 -10.29
C ALA A 62 -17.41 5.17 -11.74
N VAL A 63 -18.69 4.86 -11.97
CA VAL A 63 -19.27 4.82 -13.34
C VAL A 63 -19.28 6.18 -14.03
N ASN A 64 -19.25 7.27 -13.27
CA ASN A 64 -19.25 8.65 -13.79
C ASN A 64 -17.87 9.32 -13.74
N LEU A 65 -16.82 8.56 -13.38
CA LEU A 65 -15.43 8.98 -13.55
C LEU A 65 -14.95 8.43 -14.89
N LEU A 66 -14.84 9.31 -15.89
CA LEU A 66 -14.75 8.93 -17.30
C LEU A 66 -13.42 9.34 -17.91
N PHE A 67 -12.62 8.38 -18.34
CA PHE A 67 -11.47 8.62 -19.20
C PHE A 67 -11.93 9.10 -20.57
N GLN A 68 -11.50 10.30 -20.96
CA GLN A 68 -11.77 10.86 -22.29
C GLN A 68 -10.75 10.32 -23.30
N LEU A 69 -11.17 9.38 -24.14
CA LEU A 69 -10.35 8.75 -25.17
C LEU A 69 -10.82 9.19 -26.58
N PRO A 70 -9.98 9.05 -27.62
CA PRO A 70 -10.37 9.40 -28.99
C PRO A 70 -11.61 8.65 -29.50
N LYS A 71 -11.87 7.44 -28.98
CA LYS A 71 -13.00 6.59 -29.37
C LYS A 71 -14.23 6.71 -28.45
N GLY A 72 -14.21 7.62 -27.48
CA GLY A 72 -15.31 7.80 -26.52
C GLY A 72 -14.82 7.77 -25.08
N PHE A 73 -15.70 7.33 -24.18
CA PHE A 73 -15.43 7.30 -22.75
C PHE A 73 -15.31 5.87 -22.21
N VAL A 74 -14.37 5.66 -21.29
CA VAL A 74 -14.27 4.43 -20.48
C VAL A 74 -14.37 4.85 -19.02
N SER A 75 -15.23 4.21 -18.24
CA SER A 75 -15.38 4.55 -16.82
C SER A 75 -14.35 3.85 -15.93
N VAL A 76 -14.01 4.45 -14.79
CA VAL A 76 -13.17 3.80 -13.76
C VAL A 76 -13.81 2.48 -13.31
N ALA A 77 -15.14 2.45 -13.16
CA ALA A 77 -15.87 1.22 -12.80
C ALA A 77 -15.72 0.10 -13.84
N GLU A 78 -15.65 0.44 -15.13
CA GLU A 78 -15.39 -0.53 -16.20
C GLU A 78 -13.99 -1.11 -16.07
N ILE A 79 -12.97 -0.28 -15.88
CA ILE A 79 -11.57 -0.71 -15.69
C ILE A 79 -11.46 -1.62 -14.48
N ALA A 80 -12.06 -1.23 -13.36
CA ALA A 80 -12.00 -1.99 -12.11
C ALA A 80 -12.60 -3.40 -12.23
N ALA A 81 -13.58 -3.56 -13.13
CA ALA A 81 -14.24 -4.84 -13.41
C ALA A 81 -13.51 -5.70 -14.47
N LYS A 82 -12.48 -5.18 -15.15
CA LYS A 82 -11.72 -5.97 -16.13
C LYS A 82 -10.82 -6.95 -15.41
N VAL A 83 -11.19 -8.22 -15.44
CA VAL A 83 -10.41 -9.33 -14.90
C VAL A 83 -10.34 -10.45 -15.93
N ASP A 84 -9.21 -11.12 -16.01
CA ASP A 84 -9.06 -12.35 -16.77
C ASP A 84 -9.81 -13.47 -16.04
N PRO A 85 -10.79 -14.12 -16.67
CA PRO A 85 -11.64 -15.10 -15.98
C PRO A 85 -10.92 -16.42 -15.67
N GLY A 86 -9.80 -16.72 -16.31
CA GLY A 86 -9.03 -17.94 -16.07
C GLY A 86 -8.04 -17.82 -14.93
N THR A 87 -7.46 -16.63 -14.76
CA THR A 87 -6.37 -16.36 -13.79
C THR A 87 -6.80 -15.46 -12.64
N GLY A 88 -7.90 -14.72 -12.78
CA GLY A 88 -8.32 -13.68 -11.83
C GLY A 88 -7.47 -12.41 -11.87
N GLN A 89 -6.50 -12.30 -12.80
CA GLN A 89 -5.65 -11.13 -12.94
C GLN A 89 -6.45 -9.91 -13.39
N LYS A 90 -6.13 -8.73 -12.85
CA LYS A 90 -6.68 -7.47 -13.34
C LYS A 90 -6.13 -7.18 -14.73
N LEU A 91 -7.04 -6.87 -15.64
CA LEU A 91 -6.70 -6.32 -16.94
C LEU A 91 -6.68 -4.79 -16.85
N PHE A 92 -5.96 -4.16 -17.76
CA PHE A 92 -5.74 -2.72 -17.77
C PHE A 92 -6.46 -2.04 -18.92
N LEU A 93 -6.66 -0.73 -18.78
CA LEU A 93 -6.86 0.16 -19.92
C LEU A 93 -5.47 0.57 -20.43
N GLU A 94 -5.17 0.25 -21.69
CA GLU A 94 -3.98 0.73 -22.37
C GLU A 94 -4.26 2.08 -23.03
N VAL A 95 -3.38 3.06 -22.80
CA VAL A 95 -3.44 4.37 -23.42
C VAL A 95 -2.09 4.68 -24.05
N ASN A 96 -2.11 5.03 -25.33
CA ASN A 96 -0.92 5.26 -26.15
C ASN A 96 -0.92 6.68 -26.73
N ASN A 97 0.27 7.25 -26.91
CA ASN A 97 0.49 8.53 -27.58
C ASN A 97 -0.38 9.67 -27.04
N THR A 98 -0.57 9.73 -25.72
CA THR A 98 -1.47 10.68 -25.07
C THR A 98 -0.72 11.45 -23.98
N ALA A 99 -0.13 12.58 -24.35
CA ALA A 99 0.66 13.42 -23.44
C ALA A 99 -0.13 13.92 -22.22
N SER A 100 -1.43 14.14 -22.38
CA SER A 100 -2.34 14.54 -21.30
C SER A 100 -3.66 13.78 -21.47
N LEU A 101 -3.94 12.86 -20.55
CA LEU A 101 -5.18 12.10 -20.49
C LEU A 101 -6.12 12.74 -19.47
N SER A 102 -7.34 13.10 -19.88
CA SER A 102 -8.34 13.71 -18.99
C SER A 102 -9.30 12.67 -18.43
N ILE A 103 -9.59 12.78 -17.14
CA ILE A 103 -10.65 12.06 -16.45
C ILE A 103 -11.72 13.06 -16.05
N ILE A 104 -12.92 12.91 -16.60
CA ILE A 104 -14.07 13.77 -16.31
C ILE A 104 -14.82 13.20 -15.11
N ASN A 105 -15.09 14.02 -14.10
CA ASN A 105 -16.00 13.67 -13.02
C ASN A 105 -17.40 14.19 -13.33
N ALA A 106 -18.27 13.31 -13.79
CA ALA A 106 -19.66 13.63 -14.12
C ALA A 106 -20.63 13.38 -12.95
N ASN A 107 -20.13 13.11 -11.74
CA ASN A 107 -20.99 12.98 -10.56
C ASN A 107 -21.59 14.33 -10.15
N VAL A 108 -22.75 14.27 -9.49
CA VAL A 108 -23.37 15.44 -8.87
C VAL A 108 -22.41 16.04 -7.85
N LYS A 109 -22.14 17.35 -7.95
CA LYS A 109 -21.16 18.08 -7.11
C LYS A 109 -19.73 17.52 -7.20
N GLU A 110 -19.40 16.88 -8.32
CA GLU A 110 -18.10 16.25 -8.53
C GLU A 110 -17.70 15.32 -7.37
N ASP A 111 -18.65 14.56 -6.84
CA ASP A 111 -18.37 13.60 -5.77
C ASP A 111 -17.55 12.40 -6.29
N ALA A 112 -16.87 11.70 -5.40
CA ALA A 112 -16.16 10.46 -5.69
C ALA A 112 -16.13 9.56 -4.46
N GLY A 113 -16.18 8.24 -4.68
CA GLY A 113 -16.08 7.25 -3.61
C GLY A 113 -14.67 6.66 -3.53
N PRO A 114 -14.34 5.96 -2.43
CA PRO A 114 -13.09 5.22 -2.28
C PRO A 114 -12.73 4.37 -3.49
N LEU A 115 -11.57 4.66 -4.07
CA LEU A 115 -11.00 3.98 -5.22
C LEU A 115 -9.47 4.13 -5.21
N VAL A 116 -8.80 3.20 -5.89
CA VAL A 116 -7.39 3.33 -6.23
C VAL A 116 -7.29 3.30 -7.75
N LEU A 117 -6.69 4.32 -8.34
CA LEU A 117 -6.34 4.33 -9.75
C LEU A 117 -4.81 4.29 -9.89
N TYR A 118 -4.29 3.15 -10.31
CA TYR A 118 -2.86 2.93 -10.50
C TYR A 118 -2.51 3.10 -11.98
N VAL A 119 -1.84 4.21 -12.30
CA VAL A 119 -1.43 4.58 -13.66
C VAL A 119 0.07 4.41 -13.77
N VAL A 120 0.52 3.50 -14.61
CA VAL A 120 1.94 3.12 -14.71
C VAL A 120 2.42 3.20 -16.15
N LYS A 121 3.58 3.82 -16.35
CA LYS A 121 4.19 3.88 -17.68
C LYS A 121 4.54 2.47 -18.16
N ASN A 122 4.14 2.16 -19.40
CA ASN A 122 4.35 0.84 -19.98
C ASN A 122 5.79 0.73 -20.51
N TYR A 123 6.62 -0.01 -19.78
CA TYR A 123 7.95 -0.41 -20.22
C TYR A 123 7.98 -1.93 -20.43
N GLY A 124 8.55 -2.38 -21.54
CA GLY A 124 8.65 -3.82 -21.86
C GLY A 124 9.42 -4.66 -20.82
N LEU A 125 10.24 -4.01 -19.98
CA LEU A 125 10.95 -4.63 -18.85
C LEU A 125 9.99 -5.25 -17.82
N TYR A 126 8.76 -4.74 -17.71
CA TYR A 126 7.77 -5.22 -16.75
C TYR A 126 6.83 -6.31 -17.33
N SER A 127 7.23 -6.93 -18.45
CA SER A 127 6.51 -8.08 -19.00
C SER A 127 6.50 -9.24 -18.00
N GLY A 128 5.32 -9.77 -17.70
CA GLY A 128 5.14 -10.86 -16.73
C GLY A 128 4.84 -10.42 -15.29
N ALA A 129 4.66 -9.12 -15.04
CA ALA A 129 4.05 -8.65 -13.79
C ALA A 129 2.56 -9.05 -13.75
N GLU A 130 2.15 -9.66 -12.64
CA GLU A 130 0.75 -10.01 -12.39
C GLU A 130 0.12 -8.99 -11.46
N ILE A 131 -1.08 -8.51 -11.76
CA ILE A 131 -1.83 -7.56 -10.91
C ILE A 131 -3.14 -8.21 -10.48
N TYR A 132 -3.50 -8.09 -9.21
CA TYR A 132 -4.73 -8.65 -8.64
C TYR A 132 -5.48 -7.63 -7.79
N GLU A 133 -6.79 -7.81 -7.70
CA GLU A 133 -7.65 -7.14 -6.70
C GLU A 133 -7.56 -7.91 -5.39
N ALA A 134 -7.42 -7.24 -4.24
CA ALA A 134 -7.36 -7.95 -2.95
C ALA A 134 -8.65 -8.71 -2.61
N ASP A 135 -9.82 -8.15 -2.99
CA ASP A 135 -11.12 -8.77 -2.73
C ASP A 135 -11.31 -10.02 -3.61
N GLY A 136 -11.38 -11.19 -2.98
CA GLY A 136 -11.48 -12.47 -3.68
C GLY A 136 -10.17 -12.97 -4.30
N PHE A 137 -9.02 -12.39 -3.93
CA PHE A 137 -7.73 -12.84 -4.44
C PHE A 137 -7.38 -14.26 -4.01
N HIS A 138 -7.15 -15.13 -4.98
CA HIS A 138 -6.53 -16.43 -4.76
C HIS A 138 -5.69 -16.82 -5.98
N ARG A 139 -4.37 -16.77 -5.81
CA ARG A 139 -3.40 -17.29 -6.77
C ARG A 139 -2.94 -18.66 -6.31
N GLN A 140 -3.34 -19.68 -7.06
CA GLN A 140 -2.86 -21.05 -6.85
C GLN A 140 -1.37 -21.16 -7.21
N ILE A 141 -0.71 -22.18 -6.69
CA ILE A 141 0.65 -22.56 -7.10
C ILE A 141 0.72 -22.67 -8.62
N SER A 142 1.64 -21.92 -9.22
CA SER A 142 1.84 -21.84 -10.67
C SER A 142 3.30 -21.52 -10.99
N SER A 143 3.60 -21.12 -12.23
CA SER A 143 4.94 -20.65 -12.62
C SER A 143 5.40 -19.46 -11.78
N PHE A 144 6.72 -19.27 -11.72
CA PHE A 144 7.32 -18.08 -11.12
C PHE A 144 6.82 -16.81 -11.82
N PRO A 145 6.13 -15.91 -11.10
CA PRO A 145 5.79 -14.60 -11.63
C PRO A 145 7.02 -13.70 -11.58
N ALA A 146 7.12 -12.73 -12.51
CA ALA A 146 8.15 -11.68 -12.39
C ALA A 146 7.90 -10.82 -11.14
N SER A 147 6.63 -10.50 -10.90
CA SER A 147 6.15 -9.88 -9.66
C SER A 147 4.65 -10.13 -9.51
N VAL A 148 4.15 -10.06 -8.28
CA VAL A 148 2.71 -10.04 -7.99
C VAL A 148 2.39 -8.75 -7.26
N THR A 149 1.52 -7.95 -7.84
CA THR A 149 1.01 -6.71 -7.27
C THR A 149 -0.45 -6.89 -6.86
N VAL A 150 -0.78 -6.60 -5.61
CA VAL A 150 -2.14 -6.64 -5.10
C VAL A 150 -2.60 -5.21 -4.83
N LEU A 151 -3.73 -4.83 -5.43
CA LEU A 151 -4.35 -3.51 -5.35
C LEU A 151 -5.62 -3.59 -4.49
N SER A 152 -5.86 -2.57 -3.66
CA SER A 152 -7.14 -2.46 -2.95
C SER A 152 -7.48 -1.04 -2.50
N ALA A 153 -8.74 -0.63 -2.66
CA ALA A 153 -9.27 0.58 -2.03
C ALA A 153 -9.47 0.46 -0.51
N ARG A 154 -9.36 -0.74 0.06
CA ARG A 154 -9.52 -1.01 1.50
C ARG A 154 -8.23 -1.60 2.07
N PRO A 155 -7.94 -1.39 3.37
CA PRO A 155 -6.94 -2.19 4.05
C PRO A 155 -7.22 -3.68 3.86
N PHE A 156 -6.16 -4.48 3.70
CA PHE A 156 -6.27 -5.90 3.41
C PHE A 156 -5.13 -6.70 4.04
N SER A 157 -5.33 -8.00 4.19
CA SER A 157 -4.31 -8.96 4.57
C SER A 157 -3.92 -9.81 3.38
N LEU A 158 -2.66 -10.25 3.35
CA LEU A 158 -2.07 -11.06 2.31
C LEU A 158 -1.31 -12.22 2.96
N ARG A 159 -1.68 -13.43 2.57
CA ARG A 159 -1.14 -14.66 3.13
C ARG A 159 -0.54 -15.51 2.03
N GLN A 160 0.72 -15.89 2.19
CA GLN A 160 1.34 -16.94 1.37
C GLN A 160 1.54 -18.18 2.22
N ALA A 161 1.06 -19.32 1.75
CA ALA A 161 1.34 -20.62 2.35
C ALA A 161 2.78 -21.06 2.02
N PRO A 162 3.43 -21.88 2.87
CA PRO A 162 4.61 -22.62 2.46
C PRO A 162 4.27 -23.57 1.30
N TYR A 163 5.27 -23.95 0.51
CA TYR A 163 5.07 -24.91 -0.58
C TYR A 163 4.65 -26.28 0.01
N PRO A 164 3.54 -26.89 -0.43
CA PRO A 164 2.91 -28.02 0.27
C PRO A 164 3.67 -29.34 0.14
N ASP A 165 4.38 -29.56 -0.97
CA ASP A 165 4.96 -30.87 -1.31
C ASP A 165 6.48 -30.93 -1.15
N ARG A 166 7.07 -30.02 -0.37
CA ARG A 166 8.50 -30.06 -0.06
C ARG A 166 8.74 -29.83 1.43
N PRO A 167 9.71 -30.53 2.03
CA PRO A 167 10.21 -30.17 3.35
C PRO A 167 10.60 -28.69 3.38
N LEU A 168 10.33 -28.03 4.50
CA LEU A 168 10.67 -26.61 4.67
C LEU A 168 12.16 -26.37 4.38
N SER A 169 13.04 -27.28 4.84
CA SER A 169 14.49 -27.28 4.58
C SER A 169 14.89 -27.29 3.10
N GLU A 170 14.04 -27.78 2.20
CA GLU A 170 14.27 -27.85 0.75
C GLU A 170 13.46 -26.79 -0.03
N SER A 171 12.77 -25.92 0.69
CA SER A 171 11.88 -24.88 0.18
C SER A 171 12.48 -23.50 0.39
N ALA A 172 13.79 -23.37 0.19
CA ALA A 172 14.45 -22.08 0.22
C ALA A 172 13.89 -21.19 -0.89
N GLN A 173 13.48 -19.98 -0.51
CA GLN A 173 13.02 -18.97 -1.46
C GLN A 173 13.62 -17.61 -1.07
N GLY A 174 13.92 -16.80 -2.08
CA GLY A 174 14.17 -15.38 -1.94
C GLY A 174 12.90 -14.62 -2.29
N ALA A 175 12.45 -13.73 -1.41
CA ALA A 175 11.33 -12.85 -1.70
C ALA A 175 11.45 -11.53 -0.94
N TYR A 176 10.98 -10.45 -1.53
CA TYR A 176 10.77 -9.19 -0.83
C TYR A 176 9.43 -8.57 -1.20
N ALA A 177 8.90 -7.75 -0.28
CA ALA A 177 7.68 -6.99 -0.50
C ALA A 177 7.89 -5.50 -0.26
N THR A 178 7.23 -4.67 -1.07
CA THR A 178 7.19 -3.21 -0.95
C THR A 178 5.74 -2.73 -1.08
N MET A 179 5.37 -1.65 -0.39
CA MET A 179 4.06 -0.99 -0.57
C MET A 179 4.10 -0.02 -1.76
N SER A 180 4.55 -0.52 -2.91
CA SER A 180 4.63 0.23 -4.16
C SER A 180 4.12 -0.63 -5.30
N GLY A 181 3.92 -0.03 -6.47
CA GLY A 181 3.72 -0.81 -7.69
C GLY A 181 4.98 -1.55 -8.13
N TYR A 182 4.81 -2.49 -9.06
CA TYR A 182 5.89 -3.30 -9.63
C TYR A 182 6.96 -2.49 -10.38
N ASP A 183 6.67 -1.24 -10.73
CA ASP A 183 7.57 -0.37 -11.50
C ASP A 183 8.57 0.42 -10.63
N ALA A 184 8.45 0.28 -9.30
CA ALA A 184 9.22 1.03 -8.32
C ALA A 184 10.05 0.14 -7.37
N THR A 185 9.96 -1.17 -7.50
CA THR A 185 10.58 -2.15 -6.60
C THR A 185 12.11 -2.21 -6.69
N ASP A 186 12.67 -1.91 -7.86
CA ASP A 186 14.10 -1.99 -8.19
C ASP A 186 14.86 -0.68 -7.91
N LYS A 187 14.15 0.45 -7.79
CA LYS A 187 14.72 1.79 -7.66
C LYS A 187 15.03 2.21 -6.21
N ALA A 188 14.83 1.31 -5.24
CA ALA A 188 14.98 1.61 -3.80
C ALA A 188 14.19 2.85 -3.33
N VAL A 189 13.11 3.20 -4.04
CA VAL A 189 12.25 4.36 -3.72
C VAL A 189 11.48 4.11 -2.41
N CYS A 190 11.11 2.85 -2.20
CA CYS A 190 10.32 2.41 -1.06
C CYS A 190 11.08 1.32 -0.30
N PRO A 191 10.99 1.31 1.04
CA PRO A 191 11.66 0.31 1.84
C PRO A 191 11.08 -1.07 1.57
N ARG A 192 11.95 -2.09 1.63
CA ARG A 192 11.52 -3.48 1.73
C ARG A 192 10.90 -3.67 3.11
N LEU A 193 9.64 -4.10 3.14
CA LEU A 193 8.88 -4.32 4.38
C LEU A 193 8.98 -5.78 4.83
N PHE A 194 9.05 -6.68 3.85
CA PHE A 194 9.36 -8.08 4.04
C PHE A 194 10.59 -8.43 3.21
N TYR A 195 11.48 -9.25 3.76
CA TYR A 195 12.61 -9.80 3.04
C TYR A 195 13.02 -11.15 3.61
N THR A 196 13.21 -12.12 2.73
CA THR A 196 13.76 -13.44 3.04
C THR A 196 14.77 -13.80 1.96
N VAL A 197 15.92 -14.34 2.35
CA VAL A 197 16.98 -14.77 1.44
C VAL A 197 17.53 -16.09 1.94
N ASN A 198 17.64 -17.06 1.03
CA ASN A 198 18.36 -18.31 1.27
C ASN A 198 17.96 -19.01 2.58
N SER A 199 16.68 -18.91 2.93
CA SER A 199 16.09 -19.52 4.11
C SER A 199 14.88 -20.31 3.67
N PRO A 200 14.57 -21.44 4.32
CA PRO A 200 13.27 -22.05 4.25
C PRO A 200 12.15 -21.00 4.33
N PHE A 201 11.17 -21.08 3.42
CA PHE A 201 10.09 -20.11 3.36
C PHE A 201 8.83 -20.63 4.08
N PRO A 202 8.56 -20.21 5.32
CA PRO A 202 7.45 -20.73 6.12
C PRO A 202 6.11 -20.03 5.79
N GLY A 203 6.02 -19.35 4.65
CA GLY A 203 4.92 -18.43 4.36
C GLY A 203 5.05 -17.08 5.05
N PHE A 204 4.07 -16.22 4.82
CA PHE A 204 3.88 -14.98 5.58
C PHE A 204 2.39 -14.71 5.79
N ASN A 205 2.10 -13.83 6.74
CA ASN A 205 0.82 -13.15 6.86
C ASN A 205 1.10 -11.67 7.07
N LEU A 206 0.82 -10.88 6.04
CA LEU A 206 1.05 -9.44 6.02
C LEU A 206 -0.32 -8.77 6.10
N GLU A 207 -0.47 -7.73 6.90
CA GLU A 207 -1.60 -6.81 6.81
C GLU A 207 -1.07 -5.49 6.25
N ILE A 208 -1.80 -4.98 5.28
CA ILE A 208 -1.42 -3.88 4.41
C ILE A 208 -2.45 -2.78 4.67
N ASP A 209 -2.00 -1.72 5.32
CA ASP A 209 -2.78 -0.53 5.57
C ASP A 209 -2.45 0.55 4.52
N GLY A 210 -2.50 0.15 3.25
CA GLY A 210 -2.26 1.01 2.11
C GLY A 210 -2.83 0.41 0.82
N PRO A 211 -2.78 1.16 -0.30
CA PRO A 211 -3.56 0.83 -1.49
C PRO A 211 -2.96 -0.29 -2.34
N ILE A 212 -1.67 -0.58 -2.16
CA ILE A 212 -0.89 -1.45 -3.03
C ILE A 212 0.22 -2.16 -2.27
N LEU A 213 0.49 -3.41 -2.65
CA LEU A 213 1.69 -4.15 -2.25
C LEU A 213 2.19 -4.96 -3.45
N THR A 214 3.49 -4.91 -3.72
CA THR A 214 4.14 -5.80 -4.67
C THR A 214 5.08 -6.76 -3.95
N ILE A 215 5.03 -8.04 -4.35
CA ILE A 215 6.00 -9.07 -3.97
C ILE A 215 6.82 -9.45 -5.20
N ILE A 216 8.12 -9.59 -5.00
CA ILE A 216 9.06 -10.11 -6.00
C ILE A 216 9.77 -11.31 -5.39
N TRP A 217 9.82 -12.37 -6.19
CA TRP A 217 10.61 -13.56 -5.88
C TRP A 217 11.92 -13.52 -6.64
N ASP A 218 12.96 -14.01 -6.00
CA ASP A 218 14.27 -14.15 -6.61
C ASP A 218 14.23 -15.38 -7.55
N PRO A 219 14.43 -15.18 -8.88
CA PRO A 219 14.34 -16.25 -9.86
C PRO A 219 15.50 -17.26 -9.76
N GLU A 220 16.54 -17.00 -8.96
CA GLU A 220 17.61 -17.96 -8.71
C GLU A 220 17.10 -19.20 -7.95
N PHE A 221 16.00 -19.06 -7.20
CA PHE A 221 15.38 -20.17 -6.48
C PHE A 221 14.47 -20.99 -7.39
N GLN A 222 14.51 -22.32 -7.26
CA GLN A 222 13.77 -23.26 -8.14
C GLN A 222 12.37 -23.63 -7.62
N VAL A 223 12.01 -23.19 -6.40
CA VAL A 223 10.74 -23.54 -5.76
C VAL A 223 9.76 -22.39 -5.92
N ALA A 224 8.72 -22.58 -6.73
CA ALA A 224 7.68 -21.59 -6.97
C ALA A 224 7.01 -21.15 -5.65
N PRO A 225 6.44 -19.93 -5.59
CA PRO A 225 5.65 -19.53 -4.44
C PRO A 225 4.46 -20.47 -4.22
N GLY A 226 4.17 -20.73 -2.94
CA GLY A 226 2.95 -21.43 -2.53
C GLY A 226 1.69 -20.59 -2.82
N ASP A 227 0.53 -21.12 -2.43
CA ASP A 227 -0.75 -20.41 -2.59
C ASP A 227 -0.71 -19.03 -1.92
N LEU A 228 -1.18 -18.03 -2.65
CA LEU A 228 -1.23 -16.64 -2.20
C LEU A 228 -2.68 -16.17 -2.22
N THR A 229 -3.17 -15.69 -1.09
CA THR A 229 -4.55 -15.19 -0.92
C THR A 229 -4.56 -13.84 -0.24
N ALA A 230 -5.58 -13.03 -0.54
CA ALA A 230 -5.85 -11.82 0.22
C ALA A 230 -7.26 -11.84 0.82
N THR A 231 -7.43 -11.07 1.89
CA THR A 231 -8.73 -10.87 2.53
C THR A 231 -8.85 -9.42 2.94
N ILE A 232 -10.01 -8.82 2.72
CA ILE A 232 -10.26 -7.43 3.12
C ILE A 232 -10.30 -7.31 4.64
N GLY A 233 -9.68 -6.24 5.14
CA GLY A 233 -9.56 -5.94 6.55
C GLY A 233 -8.20 -6.35 7.13
N ILE A 234 -7.90 -5.73 8.26
CA ILE A 234 -6.70 -5.96 9.06
C ILE A 234 -7.13 -6.08 10.53
N THR A 235 -6.35 -6.79 11.33
CA THR A 235 -6.64 -6.96 12.77
C THR A 235 -5.79 -6.05 13.64
N ASN A 236 -4.70 -5.48 13.10
CA ASN A 236 -3.64 -4.79 13.83
C ASN A 236 -3.00 -5.67 14.92
N LYS A 237 -3.04 -7.00 14.74
CA LYS A 237 -2.41 -7.98 15.63
C LYS A 237 -1.38 -8.78 14.84
N ARG A 238 -0.12 -8.73 15.26
CA ARG A 238 1.01 -9.35 14.56
C ARG A 238 1.79 -10.28 15.46
N LYS A 239 2.28 -11.35 14.84
CA LYS A 239 3.20 -12.30 15.45
C LYS A 239 4.61 -11.75 15.45
N LEU A 240 5.24 -11.69 16.61
CA LEU A 240 6.59 -11.18 16.81
C LEU A 240 7.65 -12.19 16.38
N GLU A 241 7.32 -13.48 16.28
CA GLU A 241 8.24 -14.58 15.91
C GLU A 241 8.89 -14.38 14.53
N ARG A 242 8.40 -13.43 13.74
CA ARG A 242 8.87 -13.12 12.39
C ARG A 242 9.08 -11.63 12.26
N SER A 243 10.04 -11.22 11.42
CA SER A 243 10.16 -9.83 11.01
C SER A 243 8.85 -9.33 10.42
N GLY A 244 8.52 -8.07 10.70
CA GLY A 244 7.28 -7.47 10.27
C GLY A 244 7.30 -5.96 10.38
N TRP A 245 6.14 -5.37 10.12
CA TRP A 245 5.95 -3.93 10.19
C TRP A 245 4.50 -3.59 10.57
N VAL A 246 4.34 -2.35 11.03
CA VAL A 246 3.08 -1.65 11.21
C VAL A 246 3.28 -0.24 10.67
N GLY A 247 2.38 0.22 9.80
CA GLY A 247 2.36 1.61 9.31
C GLY A 247 1.05 2.28 9.69
N SER A 248 1.06 3.61 9.72
CA SER A 248 -0.18 4.39 9.80
C SER A 248 -1.05 4.19 8.55
N PRO A 249 -2.37 4.42 8.64
CA PRO A 249 -3.27 4.29 7.50
C PRO A 249 -2.83 5.09 6.28
N GLY A 250 -2.79 4.42 5.12
CA GLY A 250 -2.40 4.99 3.83
C GLY A 250 -0.89 5.14 3.63
N ASN A 251 -0.08 4.95 4.67
CA ASN A 251 1.36 5.07 4.56
C ASN A 251 1.94 3.88 3.78
N HIS A 252 2.71 4.20 2.76
CA HIS A 252 3.37 3.23 1.89
C HIS A 252 4.89 3.18 2.10
N GLY A 253 5.41 3.95 3.08
CA GLY A 253 6.79 3.90 3.55
C GLY A 253 7.83 4.53 2.63
N CYS A 254 7.45 5.02 1.44
CA CYS A 254 8.40 5.64 0.52
C CYS A 254 8.78 7.03 1.04
N TYR A 255 10.08 7.29 1.14
CA TYR A 255 10.61 8.50 1.77
C TYR A 255 10.17 9.79 1.05
N GLY A 256 9.72 10.78 1.82
CA GLY A 256 9.34 12.09 1.30
C GLY A 256 8.08 12.09 0.43
N LYS A 257 7.24 11.06 0.55
CA LYS A 257 5.97 10.94 -0.18
C LYS A 257 4.80 11.03 0.79
N LEU A 258 3.71 11.62 0.30
CA LEU A 258 2.49 11.74 1.07
C LEU A 258 1.77 10.39 1.14
N PRO A 259 1.16 10.04 2.29
CA PRO A 259 0.30 8.87 2.39
C PRO A 259 -0.85 8.92 1.38
N TYR A 260 -1.26 7.74 0.92
CA TYR A 260 -2.48 7.58 0.14
C TYR A 260 -3.70 7.99 0.96
N ARG A 261 -4.64 8.75 0.38
CA ARG A 261 -5.76 9.33 1.12
C ARG A 261 -7.05 8.65 0.69
N SER A 262 -7.82 8.15 1.65
CA SER A 262 -9.15 7.63 1.36
C SER A 262 -10.00 7.69 2.60
N SER A 263 -11.32 7.84 2.43
CA SER A 263 -12.25 7.86 3.55
C SER A 263 -12.34 6.51 4.29
N LEU A 264 -11.69 5.47 3.77
CA LEU A 264 -11.57 4.15 4.40
C LEU A 264 -10.32 4.00 5.26
N TYR A 265 -9.43 4.99 5.28
CA TYR A 265 -8.21 5.01 6.06
C TYR A 265 -8.39 6.03 7.19
N ASP A 266 -8.55 5.55 8.42
CA ASP A 266 -8.87 6.40 9.55
C ASP A 266 -7.64 7.17 10.04
N VAL A 267 -7.54 8.42 9.57
CA VAL A 267 -6.51 9.38 9.97
C VAL A 267 -6.99 10.34 11.07
N SER A 268 -8.06 9.99 11.78
CA SER A 268 -8.68 10.85 12.80
C SER A 268 -8.77 10.23 14.18
N SER A 269 -8.91 8.90 14.25
CA SER A 269 -8.95 8.18 15.53
C SER A 269 -7.56 7.76 15.99
N PRO A 270 -7.36 7.59 17.31
CA PRO A 270 -6.17 6.95 17.84
C PRO A 270 -5.96 5.56 17.21
N PHE A 271 -4.76 5.36 16.67
CA PHE A 271 -4.29 4.10 16.13
C PHE A 271 -3.70 3.22 17.24
N HIS A 272 -3.96 1.91 17.15
CA HIS A 272 -3.41 0.90 18.04
C HIS A 272 -3.10 -0.38 17.28
N ALA A 273 -1.91 -0.94 17.53
CA ALA A 273 -1.52 -2.28 17.10
C ALA A 273 -0.82 -3.06 18.22
N GLU A 274 -0.94 -4.38 18.17
CA GLU A 274 -0.32 -5.32 19.08
C GLU A 274 0.65 -6.22 18.31
N VAL A 275 1.89 -6.31 18.77
CA VAL A 275 2.89 -7.26 18.27
C VAL A 275 3.23 -8.21 19.41
N PHE A 276 2.87 -9.48 19.27
CA PHE A 276 2.89 -10.44 20.37
C PHE A 276 3.60 -11.74 20.01
N ASN A 277 4.09 -12.43 21.03
CA ASN A 277 4.69 -13.76 20.95
C ASN A 277 4.16 -14.65 22.08
N ASP A 278 4.35 -15.96 22.00
CA ASP A 278 4.10 -16.87 23.11
C ASP A 278 5.22 -16.82 24.15
N THR A 279 6.47 -16.63 23.69
CA THR A 279 7.68 -16.53 24.54
C THR A 279 8.35 -15.16 24.40
N PRO A 280 8.90 -14.57 25.48
CA PRO A 280 9.62 -13.31 25.39
C PRO A 280 10.85 -13.40 24.48
N GLU A 281 11.07 -12.40 23.63
CA GLU A 281 12.22 -12.32 22.72
C GLU A 281 12.86 -10.93 22.73
N SER A 282 14.14 -10.86 22.33
CA SER A 282 14.79 -9.59 22.05
C SER A 282 14.40 -9.12 20.65
N ILE A 283 14.00 -7.86 20.53
CA ILE A 283 13.66 -7.28 19.22
C ILE A 283 14.33 -5.92 19.04
N HIS A 284 14.74 -5.69 17.79
CA HIS A 284 15.19 -4.41 17.31
C HIS A 284 14.12 -3.84 16.39
N LEU A 285 13.58 -2.68 16.75
CA LEU A 285 12.66 -1.93 15.91
C LEU A 285 13.31 -0.68 15.36
N GLU A 286 12.89 -0.29 14.16
CA GLU A 286 13.14 1.02 13.58
C GLU A 286 11.81 1.71 13.33
N VAL A 287 11.67 2.95 13.78
CA VAL A 287 10.50 3.80 13.52
C VAL A 287 10.91 4.95 12.63
N LEU A 288 10.21 5.10 11.51
CA LEU A 288 10.27 6.28 10.65
C LEU A 288 8.97 7.06 10.87
N THR A 289 9.06 8.36 11.13
CA THR A 289 7.88 9.21 11.27
C THR A 289 8.19 10.68 11.01
N ASN A 290 7.19 11.41 10.54
CA ASN A 290 7.22 12.88 10.48
C ASN A 290 6.27 13.52 11.50
N SER A 291 5.73 12.74 12.44
CA SER A 291 4.82 13.24 13.48
C SER A 291 5.57 14.15 14.46
N ASP A 292 4.88 15.17 14.98
CA ASP A 292 5.41 16.01 16.05
C ASP A 292 5.26 15.36 17.44
N SER A 293 5.84 15.99 18.46
CA SER A 293 5.80 15.50 19.85
C SER A 293 4.40 15.29 20.46
N ASN A 294 3.34 15.95 19.98
CA ASN A 294 1.97 15.72 20.44
C ASN A 294 1.33 14.48 19.80
N HIS A 295 1.89 14.04 18.67
CA HIS A 295 1.42 12.94 17.84
C HIS A 295 2.49 11.84 17.75
N ALA A 296 3.31 11.70 18.79
CA ALA A 296 4.43 10.76 18.81
C ALA A 296 3.97 9.31 18.64
N VAL A 297 4.80 8.50 17.99
CA VAL A 297 4.64 7.05 17.96
C VAL A 297 5.11 6.49 19.29
N VAL A 298 4.20 5.87 20.03
CA VAL A 298 4.47 5.30 21.35
C VAL A 298 4.61 3.79 21.24
N LEU A 299 5.78 3.28 21.59
CA LEU A 299 6.07 1.86 21.71
C LEU A 299 6.09 1.49 23.19
N GLN A 300 5.26 0.55 23.60
CA GLN A 300 5.15 0.13 24.99
C GLN A 300 5.16 -1.39 25.12
N ASP A 301 6.14 -1.92 25.85
CA ASP A 301 6.11 -3.29 26.33
C ASP A 301 5.14 -3.39 27.50
N VAL A 302 4.05 -4.14 27.30
CA VAL A 302 2.96 -4.24 28.28
C VAL A 302 3.37 -5.07 29.50
N GLU A 303 4.31 -5.99 29.36
CA GLU A 303 4.72 -6.91 30.42
C GLU A 303 5.93 -6.41 31.21
N PHE A 304 6.94 -5.88 30.51
CA PHE A 304 8.23 -5.53 31.11
C PHE A 304 8.48 -4.02 31.24
N GLY A 305 7.54 -3.19 30.78
CA GLY A 305 7.53 -1.74 31.01
C GLY A 305 8.52 -0.93 30.16
N GLY A 306 9.16 -1.55 29.15
CA GLY A 306 9.92 -0.82 28.13
C GLY A 306 9.04 0.21 27.42
N TYR A 307 9.57 1.42 27.22
CA TYR A 307 8.79 2.53 26.67
C TYR A 307 9.65 3.41 25.77
N TYR A 308 9.14 3.73 24.59
CA TYR A 308 9.69 4.72 23.67
C TYR A 308 8.58 5.64 23.17
N SER A 309 8.89 6.93 23.05
CA SER A 309 8.03 7.92 22.41
C SER A 309 8.87 8.62 21.34
N ILE A 310 8.51 8.39 20.08
CA ILE A 310 9.32 8.76 18.91
C ILE A 310 8.53 9.77 18.08
N SER A 311 9.10 10.95 17.90
CA SER A 311 8.57 12.05 17.09
C SER A 311 9.71 12.87 16.49
N ASP A 312 9.37 13.83 15.64
CA ASP A 312 10.27 14.87 15.11
C ASP A 312 11.52 14.30 14.40
N THR A 313 11.38 13.13 13.77
CA THR A 313 12.51 12.43 13.12
C THR A 313 12.73 12.84 11.67
N GLY A 314 11.74 13.50 11.06
CA GLY A 314 11.78 13.89 9.64
C GLY A 314 12.01 12.69 8.73
N ASP A 315 11.33 11.58 9.02
CA ASP A 315 11.47 10.28 8.34
C ASP A 315 12.87 9.65 8.44
N THR A 316 13.70 10.12 9.38
CA THR A 316 14.94 9.43 9.77
C THR A 316 14.59 8.23 10.67
N PRO A 317 15.05 7.01 10.35
CA PRO A 317 14.82 5.85 11.20
C PRO A 317 15.41 6.03 12.61
N VAL A 318 14.58 5.83 13.63
CA VAL A 318 14.99 5.85 15.04
C VAL A 318 14.89 4.43 15.62
N PRO A 319 15.99 3.88 16.16
CA PRO A 319 15.98 2.53 16.71
C PRO A 319 15.34 2.50 18.12
N ALA A 320 14.58 1.44 18.39
CA ALA A 320 14.07 1.08 19.71
C ALA A 320 14.40 -0.39 19.99
N ASN A 321 14.99 -0.68 21.14
CA ASN A 321 15.47 -2.02 21.48
C ASN A 321 14.73 -2.54 22.72
N PHE A 322 14.09 -3.69 22.59
CA PHE A 322 13.47 -4.39 23.71
C PHE A 322 14.23 -5.69 23.93
N VAL A 323 14.82 -5.87 25.11
CA VAL A 323 15.69 -7.03 25.41
C VAL A 323 14.87 -8.29 25.70
N SER A 324 13.68 -8.13 26.26
CA SER A 324 12.76 -9.22 26.53
C SER A 324 11.36 -8.67 26.41
N THR A 325 10.67 -9.00 25.32
CA THR A 325 9.30 -8.57 25.08
C THR A 325 8.46 -9.71 24.55
N LYS A 326 7.23 -9.77 25.05
CA LYS A 326 6.21 -10.74 24.62
C LYS A 326 4.99 -10.05 24.03
N ASN A 327 4.71 -8.83 24.45
CA ASN A 327 3.57 -8.06 23.98
C ASN A 327 3.97 -6.58 23.88
N LEU A 328 4.19 -6.14 22.65
CA LEU A 328 4.51 -4.76 22.31
C LEU A 328 3.25 -4.09 21.77
N SER A 329 2.85 -3.00 22.40
CA SER A 329 1.83 -2.10 21.87
C SER A 329 2.49 -0.97 21.07
N ILE A 330 1.94 -0.69 19.89
CA ILE A 330 2.30 0.46 19.04
C ILE A 330 1.07 1.36 18.98
N ASN A 331 1.18 2.55 19.57
CA ASN A 331 0.10 3.54 19.61
C ASN A 331 0.52 4.80 18.88
N TRP A 332 -0.42 5.44 18.21
CA TRP A 332 -0.20 6.71 17.53
C TRP A 332 -1.52 7.47 17.46
N THR A 333 -1.50 8.77 17.69
CA THR A 333 -2.70 9.61 17.50
C THR A 333 -2.42 10.54 16.33
N PRO A 334 -3.18 10.44 15.22
CA PRO A 334 -3.04 11.36 14.11
C PRO A 334 -3.24 12.81 14.54
N ASP A 335 -2.62 13.75 13.84
CA ASP A 335 -2.85 15.20 14.03
C ASP A 335 -4.17 15.70 13.43
N GLY A 336 -4.99 14.76 12.93
CA GLY A 336 -6.20 15.05 12.16
C GLY A 336 -5.90 15.54 10.75
N THR A 337 -4.63 15.61 10.34
CA THR A 337 -4.22 15.86 8.97
C THR A 337 -3.76 14.57 8.31
N VAL A 338 -3.79 14.57 6.98
CA VAL A 338 -3.34 13.47 6.13
C VAL A 338 -1.82 13.51 5.88
N ASN A 339 -1.09 14.38 6.57
CA ASN A 339 0.33 14.62 6.32
C ASN A 339 1.23 13.89 7.33
N THR A 340 0.71 13.58 8.52
CA THR A 340 1.47 12.83 9.53
C THR A 340 1.37 11.33 9.27
N HIS A 341 2.47 10.63 9.45
CA HIS A 341 2.54 9.19 9.24
C HIS A 341 3.65 8.54 10.06
N PHE A 342 3.59 7.21 10.17
CA PHE A 342 4.70 6.43 10.69
C PHE A 342 4.82 5.06 10.02
N LEU A 343 6.02 4.49 10.11
CA LEU A 343 6.32 3.10 9.78
C LEU A 343 7.24 2.53 10.86
N ALA A 344 6.75 1.56 11.63
CA ALA A 344 7.53 0.78 12.57
C ALA A 344 7.86 -0.58 11.95
N ARG A 345 9.14 -0.96 11.90
CA ARG A 345 9.62 -2.25 11.38
C ARG A 345 10.41 -2.95 12.46
N TRP A 346 10.30 -4.27 12.54
CA TRP A 346 11.11 -5.05 13.46
C TRP A 346 11.73 -6.26 12.79
N ASN A 347 12.90 -6.63 13.30
CA ASN A 347 13.52 -7.91 12.99
C ASN A 347 13.44 -8.82 14.21
N SER A 348 12.83 -9.99 14.05
CA SER A 348 12.87 -11.03 15.08
C SER A 348 14.20 -11.76 15.02
N THR A 349 14.82 -11.98 16.18
CA THR A 349 16.03 -12.81 16.30
C THR A 349 15.73 -14.31 16.19
N ALA A 350 14.46 -14.74 16.31
CA ALA A 350 14.08 -16.16 16.30
C ALA A 350 14.43 -16.89 15.00
N VAL A 351 14.62 -16.15 13.89
CA VAL A 351 14.91 -16.73 12.57
C VAL A 351 16.41 -17.07 12.38
N PHE A 352 17.30 -16.70 13.30
CA PHE A 352 18.74 -16.97 13.18
C PHE A 352 19.22 -18.26 13.89
N HIS A 353 18.31 -19.10 14.37
CA HIS A 353 18.65 -20.41 14.94
C HIS A 353 18.11 -21.56 14.08
N VAL A 354 18.77 -21.82 12.95
CA VAL A 354 18.75 -23.14 12.28
C VAL A 354 20.16 -23.50 11.85
#